data_AF-A0A9W4KMB7-F1
#
_entry.id   AF-A0A9W4KMB7-F1
#
_cell.length_a   1.000
_cell.length_b   1.000
_cell.length_c   1.000
_cell.angle_alpha   90.00
_cell.angle_beta   90.00
_cell.angle_gamma   90.00
#
_symmetry.space_group_name_H-M   'P 1'
#
loop_
_entity.id
_entity.type
_entity.pdbx_description
1 polymer ?
#
loop_
_entity_poly.entity_id
_entity_poly.type
_entity_poly.pdbx_seq_one_letter_code
_entity_poly.pdbx_strand_id
1 'polypeptide(L)'
;MASISFRGKNDGLQVGDNHGSITAEFHLPLVRPETPPSPLSTVPFARNPDFVTRDTLLHQIHEKSSVPGSRIALVGLGGVGKSQLAIECSYRVRSESPATWVFWVHASNEARFEQSFRDIADQVKIPGRQDPQVNIYKLVENRLRDDKTGKWVCILDNVDDDKFLCSFPAARKEDSIRDPTNVLTKPLLEYVPRGRNGSMIITSRTREVALKMVDRNNLVEVKPMESSEALELLQRKLQQAGENEESQQLVDMLELMPLAIVQAASYIQNRAPRYSVSQYLKDFQESDRKAIRLLKEEAGYYYRDWEVKNSILVTWQMSFDYIRQIKLSAAELLSLMSFFDRQEILENLIRHRPEANTPILELLNDSSDSEESESDIGPDFEDDVATLRDFAFISVSENSTFFTMYRLVQLTMRVWLKSRGQINEWREMFISNLYREFPTGEYENWGMC
;
A
#
# COMPACT_ATOMS: atom_id res chain seq x y z
N MET A 1 -65.68 4.00 -3.00
CA MET A 1 -64.33 4.51 -2.68
C MET A 1 -64.14 5.81 -3.45
N ALA A 2 -63.93 6.93 -2.76
CA ALA A 2 -63.60 8.19 -3.42
C ALA A 2 -62.12 8.17 -3.76
N SER A 3 -61.78 8.37 -5.03
CA SER A 3 -60.38 8.57 -5.48
C SER A 3 -60.21 10.06 -5.77
N ILE A 4 -59.25 10.70 -5.11
CA ILE A 4 -58.91 12.12 -5.29
C ILE A 4 -57.46 12.16 -5.75
N SER A 5 -57.19 12.83 -6.87
CA SER A 5 -55.84 13.07 -7.36
C SER A 5 -55.54 14.57 -7.35
N PHE A 6 -54.37 14.93 -6.82
CA PHE A 6 -53.87 16.30 -6.79
C PHE A 6 -52.72 16.46 -7.78
N ARG A 7 -52.66 17.58 -8.49
CA ARG A 7 -51.53 17.98 -9.35
C ARG A 7 -51.03 19.35 -8.90
N GLY A 8 -49.83 19.42 -8.33
CA GLY A 8 -49.25 20.67 -7.85
C GLY A 8 -48.08 20.44 -6.89
N LYS A 9 -47.34 21.51 -6.57
CA LYS A 9 -46.14 21.42 -5.71
C LYS A 9 -46.41 21.51 -4.21
N ASN A 10 -47.62 21.85 -3.76
CA ASN A 10 -47.99 21.88 -2.34
C ASN A 10 -49.52 21.84 -2.19
N ASP A 11 -50.10 20.66 -2.03
CA ASP A 11 -51.45 20.48 -1.49
C ASP A 11 -51.39 19.36 -0.45
N GLY A 12 -51.93 19.61 0.74
CA GLY A 12 -52.02 18.62 1.82
C GLY A 12 -53.47 18.15 2.01
N LEU A 13 -53.65 16.85 2.29
CA LEU A 13 -54.94 16.27 2.64
C LEU A 13 -55.06 16.16 4.15
N GLN A 14 -55.97 16.90 4.78
CA GLN A 14 -56.34 16.67 6.18
C GLN A 14 -57.48 15.65 6.22
N VAL A 15 -57.16 14.42 6.61
CA VAL A 15 -58.17 13.40 6.91
C VAL A 15 -58.59 13.61 8.37
N GLY A 16 -59.90 13.71 8.62
CA GLY A 16 -60.46 13.71 9.97
C GLY A 16 -60.36 12.32 10.63
N ASP A 17 -61.41 11.89 11.33
CA ASP A 17 -61.43 10.53 11.89
C ASP A 17 -61.66 9.47 10.81
N ASN A 18 -60.64 8.66 10.54
CA ASN A 18 -60.73 7.50 9.65
C ASN A 18 -60.43 6.21 10.41
N HIS A 19 -61.36 5.27 10.36
CA HIS A 19 -61.24 3.94 10.98
C HIS A 19 -60.84 2.83 9.98
N GLY A 20 -60.54 3.19 8.72
CA GLY A 20 -60.05 2.28 7.68
C GLY A 20 -58.59 2.52 7.29
N SER A 21 -57.99 1.57 6.56
CA SER A 21 -56.61 1.70 6.06
C SER A 21 -56.50 2.82 5.03
N ILE A 22 -55.51 3.70 5.19
CA ILE A 22 -55.16 4.74 4.22
C ILE A 22 -53.93 4.27 3.45
N THR A 23 -54.09 4.05 2.14
CA THR A 23 -52.98 3.77 1.24
C THR A 23 -52.63 5.06 0.48
N ALA A 24 -51.44 5.60 0.70
CA ALA A 24 -50.95 6.76 -0.04
C ALA A 24 -49.99 6.29 -1.14
N GLU A 25 -50.39 6.44 -2.41
CA GLU A 25 -49.53 6.17 -3.56
C GLU A 25 -48.88 7.47 -4.05
N PHE A 26 -47.58 7.61 -3.79
CA PHE A 26 -46.80 8.75 -4.25
C PHE A 26 -46.28 8.50 -5.67
N HIS A 27 -46.93 9.08 -6.67
CA HIS A 27 -46.40 9.10 -8.03
C HIS A 27 -45.35 10.22 -8.17
N LEU A 28 -44.13 9.95 -7.72
CA LEU A 28 -42.99 10.82 -8.00
C LEU A 28 -42.77 10.89 -9.53
N PRO A 29 -42.51 12.08 -10.10
CA PRO A 29 -42.19 12.17 -11.52
C PRO A 29 -40.97 11.31 -11.82
N LEU A 30 -41.05 10.52 -12.91
CA LEU A 30 -39.90 9.75 -13.42
C LEU A 30 -38.72 10.70 -13.59
N VAL A 31 -37.67 10.50 -12.79
CA VAL A 31 -36.41 11.23 -12.95
C VAL A 31 -35.92 10.93 -14.35
N ARG A 32 -35.90 11.95 -15.22
CA ARG A 32 -35.37 11.78 -16.57
C ARG A 32 -33.91 11.33 -16.45
N PRO A 33 -33.51 10.22 -17.10
CA PRO A 33 -32.12 9.81 -17.13
C PRO A 33 -31.30 10.98 -17.68
N GLU A 34 -30.32 11.44 -16.91
CA GLU A 34 -29.38 12.44 -17.41
C GLU A 34 -28.60 11.83 -18.59
N THR A 35 -28.31 12.65 -19.60
CA THR A 35 -27.47 12.21 -20.72
C THR A 35 -26.10 11.77 -20.17
N PRO A 36 -25.64 10.54 -20.45
CA PRO A 36 -24.33 10.08 -20.00
C PRO A 36 -23.25 11.05 -20.52
N PRO A 37 -22.31 11.49 -19.67
CA PRO A 37 -21.25 12.36 -20.13
C PRO A 37 -20.29 11.59 -21.05
N SER A 38 -19.51 12.32 -21.85
CA SER A 38 -18.41 11.73 -22.59
C SER A 38 -17.40 11.07 -21.64
N PRO A 39 -16.65 10.04 -22.09
CA PRO A 39 -15.66 9.38 -21.27
C PRO A 39 -14.72 10.36 -20.57
N LEU A 40 -14.63 10.24 -19.25
CA LEU A 40 -13.85 11.11 -18.38
C LEU A 40 -12.86 10.32 -17.52
N SER A 41 -11.93 11.05 -16.89
CA SER A 41 -10.98 10.51 -15.92
C SER A 41 -11.36 11.00 -14.53
N THR A 42 -11.47 10.09 -13.56
CA THR A 42 -11.67 10.44 -12.15
C THR A 42 -10.35 10.49 -11.37
N VAL A 43 -9.20 10.40 -12.06
CA VAL A 43 -7.87 10.50 -11.44
C VAL A 43 -7.72 11.88 -10.80
N PRO A 44 -7.55 11.98 -9.46
CA PRO A 44 -7.53 13.26 -8.76
C PRO A 44 -6.19 13.99 -8.87
N PHE A 45 -5.18 13.36 -9.48
CA PHE A 45 -3.82 13.86 -9.57
C PHE A 45 -3.52 14.41 -10.96
N ALA A 46 -2.90 15.58 -11.01
CA ALA A 46 -2.34 16.10 -12.26
C ALA A 46 -1.19 15.21 -12.77
N ARG A 47 -1.03 15.15 -14.10
CA ARG A 47 0.12 14.48 -14.70
C ARG A 47 1.40 15.15 -14.22
N ASN A 48 2.31 14.37 -13.66
CA ASN A 48 3.56 14.87 -13.13
C ASN A 48 4.52 15.22 -14.29
N PRO A 49 4.87 16.51 -14.50
CA PRO A 49 5.78 16.90 -15.58
C PRO A 49 7.20 16.41 -15.35
N ASP A 50 7.58 16.17 -14.09
CA ASP A 50 8.92 15.69 -13.72
C ASP A 50 9.00 14.15 -13.70
N PHE A 51 7.96 13.44 -14.15
CA PHE A 51 7.95 11.98 -14.13
C PHE A 51 9.09 11.39 -14.98
N VAL A 52 9.97 10.64 -14.33
CA VAL A 52 11.05 9.90 -15.01
C VAL A 52 10.49 8.59 -15.54
N THR A 53 10.68 8.37 -16.83
CA THR A 53 10.16 7.18 -17.53
C THR A 53 10.93 5.94 -17.11
N ARG A 54 10.20 4.90 -16.73
CA ARG A 54 10.74 3.56 -16.46
C ARG A 54 10.31 2.62 -17.59
N ASP A 55 10.98 2.73 -18.74
CA ASP A 55 10.49 2.17 -20.02
C ASP A 55 10.21 0.67 -19.95
N THR A 56 11.08 -0.10 -19.31
CA THR A 56 10.91 -1.56 -19.14
C THR A 56 9.62 -1.90 -18.38
N LEU A 57 9.37 -1.25 -17.26
CA LEU A 57 8.17 -1.44 -16.44
C LEU A 57 6.92 -0.95 -17.16
N LEU A 58 6.97 0.23 -17.79
CA LEU A 58 5.82 0.78 -18.51
C LEU A 58 5.45 -0.05 -19.73
N HIS A 59 6.44 -0.59 -20.45
CA HIS A 59 6.21 -1.55 -21.53
C HIS A 59 5.55 -2.82 -21.01
N GLN A 60 6.06 -3.39 -19.91
CA GLN A 60 5.49 -4.59 -19.29
C GLN A 60 4.04 -4.37 -18.82
N ILE A 61 3.76 -3.21 -18.23
CA ILE A 61 2.41 -2.82 -17.81
C ILE A 61 1.50 -2.67 -19.04
N HIS A 62 1.97 -1.99 -20.08
CA HIS A 62 1.20 -1.79 -21.30
C HIS A 62 0.85 -3.11 -21.99
N GLU A 63 1.83 -4.02 -22.14
CA GLU A 63 1.63 -5.34 -22.75
C GLU A 63 0.56 -6.15 -21.99
N LYS A 64 0.67 -6.22 -20.65
CA LYS A 64 -0.30 -6.95 -19.83
C LYS A 64 -1.68 -6.29 -19.79
N SER A 65 -1.73 -4.95 -19.77
CA SER A 65 -2.99 -4.18 -19.72
C SER A 65 -3.75 -4.17 -21.05
N SER A 66 -3.06 -4.44 -22.17
CA SER A 66 -3.66 -4.50 -23.51
C SER A 66 -4.55 -5.73 -23.72
N VAL A 67 -4.42 -6.75 -22.85
CA VAL A 67 -5.29 -7.94 -22.89
C VAL A 67 -6.71 -7.55 -22.42
N PRO A 68 -7.77 -7.86 -23.19
CA PRO A 68 -9.15 -7.59 -22.79
C PRO A 68 -9.52 -8.25 -21.46
N GLY A 69 -10.05 -7.50 -20.50
CA GLY A 69 -10.36 -8.04 -19.17
C GLY A 69 -9.14 -8.20 -18.25
N SER A 70 -7.98 -7.63 -18.62
CA SER A 70 -6.76 -7.77 -17.85
C SER A 70 -6.88 -7.20 -16.44
N ARG A 71 -6.21 -7.86 -15.50
CA ARG A 71 -6.00 -7.36 -14.15
C ARG A 71 -4.53 -7.50 -13.86
N ILE A 72 -3.85 -6.40 -13.61
CA ILE A 72 -2.43 -6.39 -13.25
C ILE A 72 -2.27 -5.81 -11.85
N ALA A 73 -1.28 -6.31 -11.11
CA ALA A 73 -0.95 -5.78 -9.80
C ALA A 73 0.51 -5.30 -9.78
N LEU A 74 0.70 -4.05 -9.43
CA LEU A 74 1.99 -3.44 -9.14
C LEU A 74 2.28 -3.65 -7.65
N VAL A 75 3.34 -4.40 -7.35
CA VAL A 75 3.70 -4.78 -5.98
C VAL A 75 5.12 -4.31 -5.66
N GLY A 76 5.37 -3.87 -4.44
CA GLY A 76 6.72 -3.51 -4.01
C GLY A 76 6.72 -2.65 -2.75
N LEU A 77 7.90 -2.29 -2.28
CA LEU A 77 8.08 -1.54 -1.05
C LEU A 77 7.33 -0.18 -1.08
N GLY A 78 6.91 0.29 0.11
CA GLY A 78 6.36 1.64 0.26
C GLY A 78 7.36 2.70 -0.23
N GLY A 79 6.91 3.65 -1.06
CA GLY A 79 7.76 4.71 -1.60
C GLY A 79 8.45 4.43 -2.94
N VAL A 80 8.32 3.21 -3.49
CA VAL A 80 8.96 2.80 -4.76
C VAL A 80 8.30 3.35 -6.04
N GLY A 81 7.19 4.10 -5.91
CA GLY A 81 6.56 4.80 -7.04
C GLY A 81 5.41 4.08 -7.76
N LYS A 82 4.85 3.00 -7.19
CA LYS A 82 3.72 2.26 -7.78
C LYS A 82 2.53 3.15 -8.19
N SER A 83 2.05 4.02 -7.30
CA SER A 83 0.93 4.92 -7.59
C SER A 83 1.29 5.94 -8.68
N GLN A 84 2.55 6.39 -8.74
CA GLN A 84 3.01 7.30 -9.80
C GLN A 84 3.06 6.60 -11.17
N LEU A 85 3.46 5.32 -11.22
CA LEU A 85 3.36 4.51 -12.43
C LEU A 85 1.89 4.37 -12.87
N ALA A 86 0.98 4.07 -11.95
CA ALA A 86 -0.44 3.96 -12.26
C ALA A 86 -1.06 5.27 -12.78
N ILE A 87 -0.68 6.41 -12.19
CA ILE A 87 -1.07 7.75 -12.66
C ILE A 87 -0.57 7.98 -14.09
N GLU A 88 0.71 7.73 -14.37
CA GLU A 88 1.25 7.92 -15.73
C GLU A 88 0.57 6.99 -16.75
N CYS A 89 0.34 5.72 -16.40
CA CYS A 89 -0.41 4.79 -17.26
C CYS A 89 -1.81 5.33 -17.59
N SER A 90 -2.49 5.91 -16.60
CA SER A 90 -3.82 6.51 -16.77
C SER A 90 -3.83 7.62 -17.83
N TYR A 91 -2.80 8.46 -17.82
CA TYR A 91 -2.63 9.55 -18.78
C TYR A 91 -2.28 9.04 -20.17
N ARG A 92 -1.42 8.01 -20.26
CA ARG A 92 -1.07 7.37 -21.54
C ARG A 92 -2.28 6.73 -22.20
N VAL A 93 -3.08 5.96 -21.46
CA VAL A 93 -4.30 5.33 -22.01
C VAL A 93 -5.28 6.38 -22.53
N ARG A 94 -5.46 7.49 -21.82
CA ARG A 94 -6.35 8.58 -22.27
C ARG A 94 -5.81 9.31 -23.49
N SER A 95 -4.49 9.43 -23.62
CA SER A 95 -3.85 10.01 -24.80
C SER A 95 -4.00 9.12 -26.04
N GLU A 96 -3.86 7.80 -25.87
CA GLU A 96 -3.96 6.82 -26.96
C GLU A 96 -5.42 6.51 -27.33
N SER A 97 -6.31 6.51 -26.34
CA SER A 97 -7.73 6.20 -26.49
C SER A 97 -8.59 7.18 -25.69
N PRO A 98 -8.85 8.39 -26.22
CA PRO A 98 -9.65 9.41 -25.51
C PRO A 98 -11.07 8.98 -25.15
N ALA A 99 -11.61 7.98 -25.87
CA ALA A 99 -12.93 7.39 -25.64
C ALA A 99 -12.97 6.36 -24.50
N THR A 100 -11.84 6.08 -23.83
CA THR A 100 -11.76 5.15 -22.70
C THR A 100 -12.01 5.90 -21.38
N TRP A 101 -12.86 5.33 -20.53
CA TRP A 101 -13.05 5.81 -19.16
C TRP A 101 -11.86 5.44 -18.28
N VAL A 102 -11.46 6.33 -17.39
CA VAL A 102 -10.43 6.03 -16.39
C VAL A 102 -10.98 6.32 -15.01
N PHE A 103 -11.07 5.28 -14.20
CA PHE A 103 -11.57 5.36 -12.83
C PHE A 103 -10.43 5.17 -11.85
N TRP A 104 -10.35 6.05 -10.86
CA TRP A 104 -9.44 5.94 -9.72
C TRP A 104 -10.24 5.59 -8.47
N VAL A 105 -9.83 4.51 -7.80
CA VAL A 105 -10.47 3.99 -6.58
C VAL A 105 -9.43 3.91 -5.48
N HIS A 106 -9.69 4.64 -4.39
CA HIS A 106 -8.85 4.57 -3.20
C HIS A 106 -9.24 3.33 -2.38
N ALA A 107 -8.36 2.33 -2.35
CA ALA A 107 -8.60 1.05 -1.67
C ALA A 107 -7.85 0.92 -0.33
N SER A 108 -7.47 2.05 0.26
CA SER A 108 -6.77 2.10 1.56
C SER A 108 -7.62 1.74 2.77
N ASN A 109 -8.95 1.90 2.70
CA ASN A 109 -9.92 1.48 3.71
C ASN A 109 -11.34 1.47 3.12
N GLU A 110 -12.28 0.86 3.85
CA GLU A 110 -13.68 0.69 3.42
C GLU A 110 -14.38 2.03 3.09
N ALA A 111 -14.24 3.05 3.94
CA ALA A 111 -14.92 4.33 3.76
C ALA A 111 -14.49 5.04 2.47
N ARG A 112 -13.18 5.08 2.20
CA ARG A 112 -12.62 5.66 0.97
C ARG A 112 -12.96 4.85 -0.28
N PHE A 113 -13.03 3.53 -0.13
CA PHE A 113 -13.46 2.64 -1.20
C PHE A 113 -14.92 2.90 -1.58
N GLU A 114 -15.81 2.99 -0.59
CA GLU A 114 -17.22 3.34 -0.81
C GLU A 114 -17.38 4.71 -1.47
N GLN A 115 -16.68 5.73 -0.94
CA GLN A 115 -16.74 7.08 -1.49
C GLN A 115 -16.28 7.09 -2.96
N SER A 116 -15.22 6.37 -3.30
CA SER A 116 -14.74 6.27 -4.69
C SER A 116 -15.82 5.68 -5.62
N PHE A 117 -16.58 4.68 -5.16
CA PHE A 117 -17.69 4.11 -5.94
C PHE A 117 -18.86 5.08 -6.09
N ARG A 118 -19.16 5.86 -5.05
CA ARG A 118 -20.16 6.94 -5.12
C ARG A 118 -19.76 8.01 -6.13
N ASP A 119 -18.49 8.44 -6.08
CA ASP A 119 -17.94 9.41 -7.02
C ASP A 119 -18.00 8.89 -8.47
N ILE A 120 -17.65 7.63 -8.72
CA ILE A 120 -17.79 7.00 -10.04
C ILE A 120 -19.25 7.01 -10.49
N ALA A 121 -20.18 6.60 -9.63
CA ALA A 121 -21.60 6.59 -9.98
C ALA A 121 -22.13 7.99 -10.30
N ASP A 122 -21.68 9.01 -9.57
CA ASP A 122 -22.02 10.42 -9.82
C ASP A 122 -21.45 10.94 -11.13
N GLN A 123 -20.18 10.66 -11.41
CA GLN A 123 -19.53 11.06 -12.64
C GLN A 123 -20.13 10.39 -13.88
N VAL A 124 -20.46 9.09 -13.80
CA VAL A 124 -21.12 8.36 -14.89
C VAL A 124 -22.62 8.69 -14.97
N LYS A 125 -23.15 9.41 -13.97
CA LYS A 125 -24.56 9.79 -13.84
C LYS A 125 -25.50 8.59 -13.82
N ILE A 126 -25.12 7.55 -13.08
CA ILE A 126 -25.90 6.31 -13.02
C ILE A 126 -27.27 6.58 -12.37
N PRO A 127 -28.39 6.12 -12.96
CA PRO A 127 -29.71 6.26 -12.35
C PRO A 127 -29.77 5.56 -10.98
N GLY A 128 -30.41 6.20 -10.00
CA GLY A 128 -30.56 5.64 -8.64
C GLY A 128 -29.38 5.91 -7.69
N ARG A 129 -28.27 6.49 -8.17
CA ARG A 129 -27.08 6.81 -7.34
C ARG A 129 -27.33 7.73 -6.14
N GLN A 130 -28.37 8.56 -6.22
CA GLN A 130 -28.73 9.54 -5.18
C GLN A 130 -29.54 8.91 -4.03
N ASP A 131 -29.98 7.66 -4.19
CA ASP A 131 -30.65 6.92 -3.13
C ASP A 131 -29.61 6.45 -2.10
N PRO A 132 -29.65 6.92 -0.84
CA PRO A 132 -28.68 6.50 0.18
C PRO A 132 -28.80 5.01 0.55
N GLN A 133 -29.91 4.35 0.26
CA GLN A 133 -30.13 2.93 0.54
C GLN A 133 -29.68 2.02 -0.62
N VAL A 134 -29.26 2.59 -1.75
CA VAL A 134 -28.79 1.77 -2.88
C VAL A 134 -27.44 1.14 -2.57
N ASN A 135 -27.29 -0.13 -2.92
CA ASN A 135 -25.99 -0.77 -2.98
C ASN A 135 -25.19 -0.17 -4.15
N ILE A 136 -24.35 0.82 -3.84
CA ILE A 136 -23.57 1.57 -4.83
C ILE A 136 -22.63 0.68 -5.64
N TYR A 137 -22.05 -0.34 -5.01
CA TYR A 137 -21.14 -1.28 -5.64
C TYR A 137 -21.83 -2.07 -6.76
N LYS A 138 -23.02 -2.60 -6.49
CA LYS A 138 -23.83 -3.31 -7.47
C LYS A 138 -24.26 -2.39 -8.62
N LEU A 139 -24.56 -1.13 -8.31
CA LEU A 139 -24.97 -0.14 -9.30
C LEU A 139 -23.85 0.15 -10.30
N VAL A 140 -22.64 0.42 -9.81
CA VAL A 140 -21.44 0.64 -10.62
C VAL A 140 -21.07 -0.63 -11.39
N GLU A 141 -21.12 -1.80 -10.74
CA GLU A 141 -20.84 -3.08 -11.36
C GLU A 141 -21.71 -3.31 -12.61
N ASN A 142 -23.02 -3.16 -12.46
CA ASN A 142 -23.97 -3.35 -13.56
C ASN A 142 -23.69 -2.38 -14.70
N ARG A 143 -23.34 -1.13 -14.38
CA ARG A 143 -23.03 -0.11 -15.39
C ARG A 143 -21.76 -0.44 -16.16
N LEU A 144 -20.70 -0.85 -15.49
CA LEU A 144 -19.42 -1.17 -16.13
C LEU A 144 -19.44 -2.49 -16.91
N ARG A 145 -20.41 -3.39 -16.62
CA ARG A 145 -20.68 -4.59 -17.43
C ARG A 145 -21.50 -4.32 -18.69
N ASP A 146 -22.22 -3.20 -18.75
CA ASP A 146 -23.00 -2.82 -19.93
C ASP A 146 -22.05 -2.44 -21.08
N ASP A 147 -22.15 -3.16 -22.21
CA ASP A 147 -21.35 -2.90 -23.42
C ASP A 147 -21.51 -1.46 -23.93
N LYS A 148 -22.64 -0.80 -23.62
CA LYS A 148 -22.89 0.60 -23.97
C LYS A 148 -21.99 1.59 -23.23
N THR A 149 -21.37 1.19 -22.12
CA THR A 149 -20.44 2.05 -21.37
C THR A 149 -19.12 2.25 -22.13
N GLY A 150 -18.79 1.33 -23.04
CA GLY A 150 -17.53 1.36 -23.78
C GLY A 150 -16.36 0.84 -22.97
N LYS A 151 -15.13 1.16 -23.41
CA LYS A 151 -13.90 0.72 -22.76
C LYS A 151 -13.66 1.50 -21.47
N TRP A 152 -13.16 0.82 -20.44
CA TRP A 152 -12.79 1.45 -19.18
C TRP A 152 -11.52 0.84 -18.58
N VAL A 153 -10.79 1.65 -17.83
CA VAL A 153 -9.65 1.25 -17.01
C VAL A 153 -9.97 1.64 -15.58
N CYS A 154 -9.80 0.73 -14.63
CA CYS A 154 -9.95 1.02 -13.21
C CYS A 154 -8.61 0.87 -12.48
N ILE A 155 -8.21 1.89 -11.74
CA ILE A 155 -7.01 1.89 -10.92
C ILE A 155 -7.44 1.75 -9.47
N LEU A 156 -7.08 0.64 -8.84
CA LEU A 156 -7.29 0.41 -7.41
C LEU A 156 -5.97 0.70 -6.69
N ASP A 157 -5.91 1.84 -6.01
CA ASP A 157 -4.69 2.30 -5.36
C ASP A 157 -4.65 1.94 -3.87
N ASN A 158 -3.50 1.47 -3.42
CA ASN A 158 -3.17 1.14 -2.03
C ASN A 158 -4.04 0.01 -1.43
N VAL A 159 -4.18 -1.09 -2.19
CA VAL A 159 -4.83 -2.34 -1.77
C VAL A 159 -3.91 -3.11 -0.82
N ASP A 160 -3.81 -2.65 0.43
CA ASP A 160 -2.90 -3.20 1.43
C ASP A 160 -3.61 -4.03 2.53
N ASP A 161 -4.89 -3.77 2.79
CA ASP A 161 -5.74 -4.52 3.73
C ASP A 161 -6.80 -5.29 2.96
N ASP A 162 -6.69 -6.62 2.92
CA ASP A 162 -7.64 -7.49 2.24
C ASP A 162 -8.84 -7.86 3.10
N LYS A 163 -8.81 -7.59 4.42
CA LYS A 163 -9.88 -8.02 5.34
C LYS A 163 -11.20 -7.42 4.91
N PHE A 164 -11.29 -6.10 4.72
CA PHE A 164 -12.53 -5.45 4.32
C PHE A 164 -12.94 -5.77 2.87
N LEU A 165 -11.98 -6.10 2.00
CA LEU A 165 -12.25 -6.42 0.59
C LEU A 165 -12.78 -7.86 0.39
N CYS A 166 -12.26 -8.78 1.18
CA CYS A 166 -12.52 -10.22 1.11
C CYS A 166 -13.55 -10.69 2.15
N SER A 167 -13.77 -9.93 3.24
CA SER A 167 -14.75 -10.31 4.26
C SER A 167 -16.14 -10.39 3.64
N PHE A 168 -16.77 -11.55 3.79
CA PHE A 168 -18.20 -11.64 3.60
C PHE A 168 -18.87 -10.81 4.71
N PRO A 169 -19.95 -10.07 4.43
CA PRO A 169 -20.76 -9.49 5.48
C PRO A 169 -21.33 -10.65 6.30
N ALA A 170 -20.68 -10.99 7.41
CA ALA A 170 -21.35 -11.72 8.48
C ALA A 170 -22.57 -10.88 8.80
N ALA A 171 -23.77 -11.44 8.62
CA ALA A 171 -24.99 -10.81 9.11
C ALA A 171 -24.70 -10.36 10.54
N ARG A 172 -24.63 -9.05 10.77
CA ARG A 172 -24.36 -8.48 12.09
C ARG A 172 -25.47 -8.99 13.00
N LYS A 173 -25.21 -10.09 13.71
CA LYS A 173 -26.04 -10.57 14.80
C LYS A 173 -25.80 -9.60 15.94
N GLU A 174 -26.44 -8.42 15.90
CA GLU A 174 -26.88 -7.67 17.09
C GLU A 174 -27.49 -6.28 16.78
N ASP A 175 -27.44 -5.76 15.55
CA ASP A 175 -28.18 -4.53 15.21
C ASP A 175 -29.51 -4.85 14.52
N SER A 176 -30.45 -5.44 15.27
CA SER A 176 -31.86 -5.39 14.89
C SER A 176 -32.35 -3.95 15.02
N ILE A 177 -32.20 -3.17 13.94
CA ILE A 177 -33.05 -2.06 13.40
C ILE A 177 -32.24 -1.36 12.27
N ARG A 178 -31.79 -2.11 11.26
CA ARG A 178 -31.40 -1.52 9.97
C ARG A 178 -32.03 -2.28 8.81
N ASP A 179 -32.53 -1.49 7.87
CA ASP A 179 -33.37 -1.83 6.72
C ASP A 179 -32.78 -3.01 5.88
N PRO A 180 -33.58 -4.00 5.42
CA PRO A 180 -33.08 -5.21 4.74
C PRO A 180 -32.43 -5.01 3.36
N THR A 181 -32.32 -3.76 2.88
CA THR A 181 -31.97 -3.42 1.49
C THR A 181 -30.49 -3.10 1.28
N ASN A 182 -29.73 -2.84 2.35
CA ASN A 182 -28.32 -2.42 2.29
C ASN A 182 -27.33 -3.58 2.57
N VAL A 183 -27.74 -4.81 2.26
CA VAL A 183 -26.94 -6.01 2.50
C VAL A 183 -25.98 -6.21 1.33
N LEU A 184 -24.68 -6.11 1.60
CA LEU A 184 -23.65 -6.61 0.69
C LEU A 184 -23.96 -8.10 0.42
N THR A 185 -24.04 -8.50 -0.85
CA THR A 185 -24.42 -9.88 -1.24
C THR A 185 -23.21 -10.76 -1.51
N LYS A 186 -22.02 -10.18 -1.54
CA LYS A 186 -20.73 -10.80 -1.84
C LYS A 186 -19.60 -9.88 -1.32
N PRO A 187 -18.34 -10.36 -1.24
CA PRO A 187 -17.20 -9.51 -0.87
C PRO A 187 -17.05 -8.30 -1.81
N LEU A 188 -16.51 -7.19 -1.30
CA LEU A 188 -16.36 -5.93 -2.06
C LEU A 188 -15.55 -6.12 -3.34
N LEU A 189 -14.52 -6.97 -3.28
CA LEU A 189 -13.70 -7.30 -4.44
C LEU A 189 -14.52 -7.90 -5.60
N GLU A 190 -15.57 -8.65 -5.31
CA GLU A 190 -16.38 -9.30 -6.33
C GLU A 190 -17.34 -8.34 -7.04
N TYR A 191 -17.55 -7.13 -6.52
CA TYR A 191 -18.28 -6.07 -7.23
C TYR A 191 -17.44 -5.37 -8.29
N VAL A 192 -16.12 -5.51 -8.24
CA VAL A 192 -15.24 -4.94 -9.25
C VAL A 192 -15.39 -5.78 -10.53
N PRO A 193 -15.97 -5.22 -11.61
CA PRO A 193 -16.47 -6.04 -12.71
C PRO A 193 -15.36 -6.80 -13.43
N ARG A 194 -15.70 -8.01 -13.88
CA ARG A 194 -14.88 -8.83 -14.79
C ARG A 194 -15.54 -8.75 -16.16
N GLY A 195 -14.89 -8.11 -17.13
CA GLY A 195 -15.47 -7.93 -18.46
C GLY A 195 -14.41 -7.57 -19.49
N ARG A 196 -14.61 -7.99 -20.75
CA ARG A 196 -13.64 -7.77 -21.85
C ARG A 196 -13.41 -6.29 -22.17
N ASN A 197 -14.35 -5.42 -21.83
CA ASN A 197 -14.28 -3.99 -22.06
C ASN A 197 -13.53 -3.24 -20.95
N GLY A 198 -13.14 -3.94 -19.88
CA GLY A 198 -12.46 -3.37 -18.73
C GLY A 198 -11.04 -3.88 -18.60
N SER A 199 -10.13 -3.02 -18.14
CA SER A 199 -8.84 -3.44 -17.59
C SER A 199 -8.61 -2.83 -16.22
N MET A 200 -7.74 -3.45 -15.42
CA MET A 200 -7.45 -2.98 -14.07
C MET A 200 -5.98 -2.95 -13.75
N ILE A 201 -5.59 -1.88 -13.06
CA ILE A 201 -4.26 -1.70 -12.48
C ILE A 201 -4.44 -1.59 -10.97
N ILE A 202 -3.86 -2.52 -10.24
CA ILE A 202 -3.92 -2.57 -8.79
C ILE A 202 -2.54 -2.15 -8.25
N THR A 203 -2.48 -1.34 -7.21
CA THR A 203 -1.23 -1.08 -6.49
C THR A 203 -1.34 -1.63 -5.07
N SER A 204 -0.30 -2.34 -4.62
CA SER A 204 -0.23 -2.90 -3.27
C SER A 204 1.20 -2.93 -2.76
N ARG A 205 1.39 -2.83 -1.45
CA ARG A 205 2.67 -3.07 -0.78
C ARG A 205 2.93 -4.54 -0.53
N THR A 206 1.88 -5.35 -0.53
CA THR A 206 1.93 -6.75 -0.09
C THR A 206 1.71 -7.68 -1.26
N ARG A 207 2.67 -8.57 -1.51
CA ARG A 207 2.58 -9.58 -2.56
C ARG A 207 1.41 -10.53 -2.36
N GLU A 208 1.18 -10.99 -1.13
CA GLU A 208 0.06 -11.87 -0.77
C GLU A 208 -1.29 -11.27 -1.18
N VAL A 209 -1.55 -10.02 -0.80
CA VAL A 209 -2.80 -9.31 -1.12
C VAL A 209 -2.97 -9.16 -2.62
N ALA A 210 -1.92 -8.77 -3.34
CA ALA A 210 -1.97 -8.66 -4.79
C ALA A 210 -2.28 -10.00 -5.49
N LEU A 211 -1.73 -11.12 -4.99
CA LEU A 211 -1.99 -12.46 -5.54
C LEU A 211 -3.41 -12.97 -5.29
N LYS A 212 -4.14 -12.41 -4.30
CA LYS A 212 -5.57 -12.65 -4.15
C LYS A 212 -6.40 -11.95 -5.24
N MET A 213 -5.82 -10.97 -5.92
CA MET A 213 -6.51 -10.12 -6.91
C MET A 213 -6.20 -10.50 -8.36
N VAL A 214 -4.99 -11.01 -8.62
CA VAL A 214 -4.47 -11.33 -9.96
C VAL A 214 -3.67 -12.63 -9.98
N ASP A 215 -3.63 -13.28 -11.14
CA ASP A 215 -2.74 -14.42 -11.36
C ASP A 215 -1.26 -14.01 -11.20
N ARG A 216 -0.40 -14.94 -10.78
CA ARG A 216 1.05 -14.71 -10.64
C ARG A 216 1.70 -14.09 -11.88
N ASN A 217 1.26 -14.49 -13.07
CA ASN A 217 1.79 -13.97 -14.34
C ASN A 217 1.42 -12.50 -14.60
N ASN A 218 0.41 -11.96 -13.90
CA ASN A 218 -0.03 -10.57 -14.02
C ASN A 218 0.46 -9.68 -12.87
N LEU A 219 1.28 -10.23 -11.98
CA LEU A 219 1.99 -9.47 -10.95
C LEU A 219 3.25 -8.84 -11.56
N VAL A 220 3.43 -7.55 -11.33
CA VAL A 220 4.59 -6.77 -11.73
C VAL A 220 5.25 -6.25 -10.47
N GLU A 221 6.45 -6.76 -10.20
CA GLU A 221 7.26 -6.30 -9.07
C GLU A 221 7.96 -5.00 -9.42
N VAL A 222 7.64 -3.94 -8.69
CA VAL A 222 8.22 -2.61 -8.84
C VAL A 222 9.37 -2.49 -7.83
N LYS A 223 10.59 -2.59 -8.35
CA LYS A 223 11.84 -2.40 -7.61
C LYS A 223 12.22 -0.91 -7.53
N PRO A 224 13.19 -0.53 -6.66
CA PRO A 224 13.81 0.79 -6.69
C PRO A 224 14.25 1.21 -8.10
N MET A 225 14.45 2.50 -8.30
CA MET A 225 14.84 3.02 -9.62
C MET A 225 16.21 2.47 -10.02
N GLU A 226 16.46 2.38 -11.31
CA GLU A 226 17.84 2.19 -11.79
C GLU A 226 18.66 3.45 -11.48
N SER A 227 19.99 3.34 -11.35
CA SER A 227 20.85 4.47 -10.99
C SER A 227 20.68 5.68 -11.91
N SER A 228 20.54 5.45 -13.22
CA SER A 228 20.29 6.51 -14.21
C SER A 228 18.93 7.19 -14.02
N GLU A 229 17.86 6.40 -13.79
CA GLU A 229 16.52 6.91 -13.54
C GLU A 229 16.47 7.73 -12.24
N ALA A 230 17.15 7.25 -11.19
CA ALA A 230 17.23 7.91 -9.89
C ALA A 230 17.97 9.26 -9.97
N LEU A 231 19.10 9.29 -10.67
CA LEU A 231 19.88 10.49 -10.90
C LEU A 231 19.10 11.53 -11.71
N GLU A 232 18.41 11.09 -12.77
CA GLU A 232 17.54 11.95 -13.56
C GLU A 232 16.42 12.54 -12.72
N LEU A 233 15.81 11.75 -11.83
CA LEU A 233 14.75 12.24 -10.93
C LEU A 233 15.28 13.33 -10.00
N LEU A 234 16.45 13.12 -9.40
CA LEU A 234 17.10 14.10 -8.53
C LEU A 234 17.38 15.41 -9.30
N GLN A 235 17.97 15.31 -10.50
CA GLN A 235 18.31 16.45 -11.34
C GLN A 235 17.10 17.28 -11.76
N ARG A 236 16.05 16.61 -12.26
CA ARG A 236 14.78 17.26 -12.61
C ARG A 236 14.19 17.99 -11.41
N LYS A 237 14.19 17.32 -10.24
CA LYS A 237 13.66 17.93 -9.02
C LYS A 237 14.49 19.10 -8.57
N LEU A 238 15.82 19.05 -8.63
CA LEU A 238 16.70 20.16 -8.26
C LEU A 238 16.73 21.30 -9.31
N GLN A 239 16.20 21.08 -10.51
CA GLN A 239 16.34 21.98 -11.67
C GLN A 239 17.81 22.25 -12.03
N GLN A 240 18.65 21.22 -11.88
CA GLN A 240 20.09 21.29 -12.16
C GLN A 240 20.45 20.36 -13.31
N ALA A 241 21.32 20.82 -14.20
CA ALA A 241 21.85 20.03 -15.31
C ALA A 241 23.24 19.49 -14.98
N GLY A 242 23.50 18.23 -15.36
CA GLY A 242 24.82 17.61 -15.27
C GLY A 242 24.93 16.51 -14.23
N GLU A 243 25.70 15.48 -14.56
CA GLU A 243 26.11 14.43 -13.62
C GLU A 243 27.15 15.02 -12.64
N ASN A 244 26.86 14.88 -11.35
CA ASN A 244 27.81 15.20 -10.28
C ASN A 244 28.00 13.92 -9.46
N GLU A 245 29.25 13.59 -9.14
CA GLU A 245 29.60 12.44 -8.31
C GLU A 245 28.85 12.47 -6.97
N GLU A 246 28.65 13.65 -6.38
CA GLU A 246 27.89 13.82 -5.14
C GLU A 246 26.40 13.48 -5.31
N SER A 247 25.82 13.77 -6.48
CA SER A 247 24.43 13.42 -6.79
C SER A 247 24.27 11.90 -6.94
N GLN A 248 25.25 11.24 -7.56
CA GLN A 248 25.28 9.78 -7.66
C GLN A 248 25.39 9.15 -6.27
N GLN A 249 26.35 9.60 -5.46
CA GLN A 249 26.51 9.15 -4.08
C GLN A 249 25.25 9.38 -3.24
N LEU A 250 24.55 10.51 -3.43
CA LEU A 250 23.30 10.79 -2.73
C LEU A 250 22.19 9.81 -3.12
N VAL A 251 21.95 9.56 -4.41
CA VAL A 251 20.88 8.62 -4.82
C VAL A 251 21.17 7.20 -4.37
N ASP A 252 22.44 6.77 -4.37
CA ASP A 252 22.86 5.47 -3.86
C ASP A 252 22.62 5.36 -2.35
N MET A 253 22.93 6.42 -1.59
CA MET A 253 22.67 6.47 -0.14
C MET A 253 21.18 6.47 0.21
N LEU A 254 20.35 6.95 -0.71
CA LEU A 254 18.89 6.94 -0.64
C LEU A 254 18.30 5.65 -1.23
N GLU A 255 19.14 4.65 -1.52
CA GLU A 255 18.78 3.32 -2.02
C GLU A 255 17.92 3.37 -3.28
N LEU A 256 18.15 4.38 -4.12
CA LEU A 256 17.44 4.61 -5.38
C LEU A 256 15.90 4.68 -5.20
N MET A 257 15.45 5.02 -3.97
CA MET A 257 14.04 5.11 -3.63
C MET A 257 13.48 6.45 -4.11
N PRO A 258 12.52 6.48 -5.07
CA PRO A 258 12.01 7.73 -5.62
C PRO A 258 11.49 8.68 -4.55
N LEU A 259 10.76 8.16 -3.56
CA LEU A 259 10.20 8.99 -2.49
C LEU A 259 11.30 9.64 -1.63
N ALA A 260 12.38 8.92 -1.31
CA ALA A 260 13.49 9.44 -0.54
C ALA A 260 14.27 10.50 -1.34
N ILE A 261 14.42 10.29 -2.65
CA ILE A 261 15.05 11.25 -3.58
C ILE A 261 14.24 12.54 -3.65
N VAL A 262 12.92 12.46 -3.85
CA VAL A 262 12.06 13.65 -3.90
C VAL A 262 12.06 14.40 -2.56
N GLN A 263 12.12 13.70 -1.42
CA GLN A 263 12.27 14.31 -0.09
C GLN A 263 13.59 15.06 0.03
N ALA A 264 14.71 14.42 -0.31
CA ALA A 264 16.02 15.05 -0.26
C ALA A 264 16.09 16.29 -1.17
N ALA A 265 15.60 16.17 -2.42
CA ALA A 265 15.56 17.27 -3.37
C ALA A 265 14.72 18.45 -2.84
N SER A 266 13.53 18.16 -2.29
CA SER A 266 12.67 19.18 -1.68
C SER A 266 13.34 19.87 -0.48
N TYR A 267 13.99 19.09 0.41
CA TYR A 267 14.71 19.62 1.56
C TYR A 267 15.84 20.58 1.13
N ILE A 268 16.59 20.20 0.10
CA ILE A 268 17.69 20.99 -0.47
C ILE A 268 17.15 22.26 -1.11
N GLN A 269 16.14 22.16 -1.98
CA GLN A 269 15.56 23.31 -2.68
C GLN A 269 14.97 24.35 -1.73
N ASN A 270 14.24 23.90 -0.70
CA ASN A 270 13.64 24.79 0.29
C ASN A 270 14.68 25.59 1.10
N ARG A 271 15.95 25.18 1.05
CA ARG A 271 17.08 25.82 1.75
C ARG A 271 18.15 26.35 0.78
N ALA A 272 17.92 26.23 -0.53
CA ALA A 272 18.79 26.81 -1.54
C ALA A 272 18.78 28.35 -1.45
N PRO A 273 19.89 29.03 -1.81
CA PRO A 273 21.18 28.49 -2.22
C PRO A 273 22.12 28.15 -1.05
N ARG A 274 21.66 28.27 0.21
CA ARG A 274 22.50 28.07 1.41
C ARG A 274 22.73 26.60 1.76
N TYR A 275 21.99 25.70 1.12
CA TYR A 275 22.07 24.27 1.31
C TYR A 275 22.25 23.56 -0.03
N SER A 276 23.33 22.78 -0.18
CA SER A 276 23.69 22.04 -1.39
C SER A 276 23.49 20.53 -1.25
N VAL A 277 23.61 19.81 -2.37
CA VAL A 277 23.68 18.34 -2.39
C VAL A 277 24.83 17.83 -1.50
N SER A 278 26.02 18.43 -1.61
CA SER A 278 27.19 18.09 -0.79
C SER A 278 26.93 18.25 0.71
N GLN A 279 26.24 19.34 1.10
CA GLN A 279 25.90 19.57 2.51
C GLN A 279 24.85 18.57 3.00
N TYR A 280 23.85 18.25 2.17
CA TYR A 280 22.90 17.18 2.48
C TYR A 280 23.61 15.85 2.69
N LEU A 281 24.48 15.46 1.77
CA LEU A 281 25.22 14.20 1.82
C LEU A 281 26.09 14.11 3.07
N LYS A 282 26.81 15.19 3.39
CA LYS A 282 27.62 15.28 4.62
C LYS A 282 26.76 15.10 5.88
N ASP A 283 25.66 15.83 6.00
CA ASP A 283 24.78 15.71 7.17
C ASP A 283 24.12 14.33 7.24
N PHE A 284 23.82 13.70 6.10
CA PHE A 284 23.24 12.37 6.02
C PHE A 284 24.23 11.27 6.44
N GLN A 285 25.51 11.41 6.10
CA GLN A 285 26.57 10.45 6.45
C GLN A 285 27.09 10.61 7.88
N GLU A 286 26.94 11.79 8.49
CA GLU A 286 27.55 12.09 9.79
C GLU A 286 27.01 11.22 10.93
N SER A 287 25.71 10.91 10.95
CA SER A 287 25.14 9.98 11.93
C SER A 287 23.75 9.53 11.53
N ASP A 288 23.35 8.35 12.00
CA ASP A 288 21.97 7.86 11.89
C ASP A 288 20.96 8.89 12.41
N ARG A 289 21.27 9.55 13.53
CA ARG A 289 20.41 10.59 14.12
C ARG A 289 20.15 11.75 13.15
N LYS A 290 21.18 12.21 12.44
CA LYS A 290 21.03 13.27 11.42
C LYS A 290 20.31 12.77 10.18
N ALA A 291 20.67 11.59 9.67
CA ALA A 291 19.96 10.96 8.55
C ALA A 291 18.46 10.84 8.82
N ILE A 292 18.08 10.34 10.00
CA ILE A 292 16.69 10.22 10.45
C ILE A 292 16.01 11.59 10.48
N ARG A 293 16.68 12.63 10.98
CA ARG A 293 16.13 13.99 11.00
C ARG A 293 15.81 14.49 9.59
N LEU A 294 16.70 14.25 8.63
CA LEU A 294 16.49 14.63 7.23
C LEU A 294 15.33 13.86 6.59
N LEU A 295 15.22 12.56 6.85
CA LEU A 295 14.15 11.69 6.29
C LEU A 295 12.77 11.88 6.94
N LYS A 296 12.70 12.52 8.11
CA LYS A 296 11.44 12.89 8.77
C LYS A 296 10.75 14.10 8.14
N GLU A 297 11.51 14.94 7.45
CA GLU A 297 10.96 16.13 6.79
C GLU A 297 10.05 15.71 5.64
N GLU A 298 8.87 16.32 5.57
CA GLU A 298 7.89 15.99 4.55
C GLU A 298 8.29 16.62 3.22
N ALA A 299 8.23 15.86 2.13
CA ALA A 299 8.28 16.45 0.79
C ALA A 299 7.01 17.30 0.61
N GLY A 300 7.15 18.62 0.62
CA GLY A 300 6.02 19.51 0.37
C GLY A 300 5.63 19.45 -1.11
N TYR A 301 4.65 18.63 -1.50
CA TYR A 301 4.11 18.62 -2.87
C TYR A 301 2.68 18.04 -2.97
N TYR A 302 1.97 18.52 -4.00
CA TYR A 302 0.55 18.29 -4.37
C TYR A 302 0.24 16.99 -5.13
N TYR A 303 1.19 16.04 -5.22
CA TYR A 303 1.08 14.85 -6.10
C TYR A 303 0.81 13.53 -5.33
N ARG A 304 0.49 13.64 -4.04
CA ARG A 304 -0.06 12.56 -3.22
C ARG A 304 -1.39 12.98 -2.65
N ASP A 305 -2.17 11.98 -2.26
CA ASP A 305 -3.36 12.15 -1.43
C ASP A 305 -3.01 13.01 -0.21
N TRP A 306 -3.77 14.09 -0.02
CA TRP A 306 -3.49 15.14 0.96
C TRP A 306 -3.49 14.66 2.41
N GLU A 307 -4.06 13.47 2.69
CA GLU A 307 -4.06 12.86 4.02
C GLU A 307 -2.82 11.97 4.30
N VAL A 308 -1.97 11.69 3.30
CA VAL A 308 -0.80 10.82 3.48
C VAL A 308 0.45 11.65 3.75
N LYS A 309 1.03 11.48 4.95
CA LYS A 309 2.32 12.11 5.32
C LYS A 309 3.42 11.76 4.31
N ASN A 310 4.10 12.77 3.77
CA ASN A 310 5.09 12.63 2.70
C ASN A 310 6.49 12.27 3.22
N SER A 311 6.60 11.32 4.14
CA SER A 311 7.89 10.80 4.67
C SER A 311 8.03 9.30 4.36
N ILE A 312 9.22 8.89 3.91
CA ILE A 312 9.53 7.47 3.66
C ILE A 312 9.50 6.70 4.97
N LEU A 313 9.98 7.31 6.06
CA LEU A 313 9.98 6.72 7.39
C LEU A 313 8.54 6.45 7.86
N VAL A 314 7.65 7.45 7.74
CA VAL A 314 6.25 7.28 8.15
C VAL A 314 5.56 6.20 7.33
N THR A 315 5.84 6.15 6.02
CA THR A 315 5.27 5.13 5.12
C THR A 315 5.63 3.72 5.60
N TRP A 316 6.88 3.48 6.00
CA TRP A 316 7.31 2.16 6.48
C TRP A 316 6.88 1.89 7.93
N GLN A 317 6.86 2.91 8.81
CA GLN A 317 6.35 2.76 10.17
C GLN A 317 4.90 2.29 10.20
N MET A 318 4.05 2.82 9.32
CA MET A 318 2.68 2.32 9.15
C MET A 318 2.64 0.84 8.76
N SER A 319 3.55 0.41 7.87
CA SER A 319 3.66 -1.00 7.49
C SER A 319 4.19 -1.87 8.65
N PHE A 320 5.11 -1.37 9.48
CA PHE A 320 5.55 -2.08 10.68
C PHE A 320 4.43 -2.22 11.71
N ASP A 321 3.64 -1.16 11.92
CA ASP A 321 2.46 -1.19 12.78
C ASP A 321 1.43 -2.21 12.27
N TYR A 322 1.21 -2.26 10.95
CA TYR A 322 0.31 -3.24 10.33
C TYR A 322 0.82 -4.67 10.48
N ILE A 323 2.10 -4.95 10.19
CA ILE A 323 2.70 -6.28 10.38
C ILE A 323 2.54 -6.72 11.84
N ARG A 324 2.85 -5.83 12.80
CA ARG A 324 2.68 -6.13 14.23
C ARG A 324 1.24 -6.50 14.60
N GLN A 325 0.23 -5.90 13.96
CA GLN A 325 -1.17 -6.21 14.21
C GLN A 325 -1.60 -7.55 13.61
N ILE A 326 -1.07 -7.94 12.45
CA ILE A 326 -1.46 -9.19 11.77
C ILE A 326 -0.63 -10.39 12.22
N LYS A 327 0.67 -10.20 12.48
CA LYS A 327 1.64 -11.23 12.86
C LYS A 327 2.76 -10.59 13.68
N LEU A 328 2.57 -10.60 15.00
CA LEU A 328 3.50 -10.00 15.96
C LEU A 328 4.92 -10.58 15.82
N SER A 329 5.02 -11.90 15.67
CA SER A 329 6.28 -12.63 15.48
C SER A 329 7.09 -12.11 14.27
N ALA A 330 6.44 -11.76 13.15
CA ALA A 330 7.14 -11.21 12.00
C ALA A 330 7.71 -9.81 12.29
N ALA A 331 6.98 -8.98 13.03
CA ALA A 331 7.47 -7.66 13.45
C ALA A 331 8.65 -7.78 14.44
N GLU A 332 8.61 -8.77 15.32
CA GLU A 332 9.69 -9.12 16.23
C GLU A 332 10.94 -9.61 15.49
N LEU A 333 10.77 -10.47 14.48
CA LEU A 333 11.86 -10.90 13.60
C LEU A 333 12.56 -9.71 12.95
N LEU A 334 11.78 -8.81 12.34
CA LEU A 334 12.31 -7.61 11.71
C LEU A 334 12.98 -6.67 12.72
N SER A 335 12.46 -6.63 13.96
CA SER A 335 13.05 -5.86 15.06
C SER A 335 14.46 -6.37 15.37
N LEU A 336 14.60 -7.68 15.53
CA LEU A 336 15.88 -8.35 15.79
C LEU A 336 16.86 -8.19 14.62
N MET A 337 16.42 -8.49 13.39
CA MET A 337 17.19 -8.32 12.15
C MET A 337 17.78 -6.90 12.03
N SER A 338 17.08 -5.89 12.52
CA SER A 338 17.55 -4.50 12.44
C SER A 338 18.85 -4.22 13.19
N PHE A 339 19.31 -5.10 14.09
CA PHE A 339 20.56 -4.93 14.85
C PHE A 339 21.79 -5.57 14.19
N PHE A 340 21.61 -6.47 13.22
CA PHE A 340 22.70 -7.14 12.47
C PHE A 340 23.25 -6.26 11.34
N ASP A 341 24.32 -6.71 10.69
CA ASP A 341 24.71 -6.11 9.41
C ASP A 341 23.62 -6.38 8.36
N ARG A 342 23.27 -5.36 7.57
CA ARG A 342 22.13 -5.39 6.65
C ARG A 342 22.32 -6.28 5.42
N GLN A 343 23.55 -6.67 5.06
CA GLN A 343 23.84 -7.38 3.82
C GLN A 343 23.99 -8.90 4.02
N GLU A 344 24.26 -9.37 5.24
CA GLU A 344 24.53 -10.79 5.51
C GLU A 344 24.00 -11.21 6.89
N ILE A 345 22.69 -11.07 7.09
CA ILE A 345 22.06 -11.54 8.34
C ILE A 345 21.97 -13.07 8.28
N LEU A 346 22.81 -13.75 9.05
CA LEU A 346 22.81 -15.21 9.13
C LEU A 346 21.56 -15.73 9.83
N GLU A 347 20.94 -16.76 9.24
CA GLU A 347 19.70 -17.33 9.75
C GLU A 347 19.83 -17.86 11.18
N ASN A 348 20.93 -18.56 11.49
CA ASN A 348 21.18 -19.15 12.81
C ASN A 348 21.14 -18.09 13.93
N LEU A 349 21.59 -16.86 13.65
CA LEU A 349 21.61 -15.76 14.63
C LEU A 349 20.22 -15.20 14.97
N ILE A 350 19.21 -15.49 14.15
CA ILE A 350 17.85 -14.96 14.28
C ILE A 350 16.78 -16.04 14.48
N ARG A 351 17.16 -17.32 14.40
CA ARG A 351 16.27 -18.46 14.67
C ARG A 351 15.78 -18.49 16.10
N HIS A 352 16.66 -18.14 17.03
CA HIS A 352 16.38 -18.29 18.43
C HIS A 352 15.73 -17.04 19.02
N ARG A 353 14.51 -17.22 19.54
CA ARG A 353 13.79 -16.25 20.35
C ARG A 353 13.41 -16.92 21.66
N PRO A 354 13.81 -16.38 22.81
CA PRO A 354 13.22 -16.80 24.07
C PRO A 354 11.71 -16.54 24.03
N GLU A 355 10.92 -17.44 24.61
CA GLU A 355 9.54 -17.13 24.94
C GLU A 355 9.52 -15.88 25.84
N ALA A 356 8.56 -14.99 25.63
CA ALA A 356 8.50 -13.65 26.22
C ALA A 356 8.44 -13.60 27.78
N ASN A 357 8.55 -14.74 28.46
CA ASN A 357 8.52 -14.86 29.92
C ASN A 357 9.66 -15.70 30.52
N THR A 358 10.65 -16.16 29.75
CA THR A 358 11.77 -16.93 30.32
C THR A 358 12.84 -15.96 30.82
N PRO A 359 13.16 -15.93 32.13
CA PRO A 359 14.26 -15.13 32.63
C PRO A 359 15.56 -15.55 31.94
N ILE A 360 16.35 -14.57 31.47
CA ILE A 360 17.62 -14.79 30.75
C ILE A 360 18.59 -15.71 31.55
N LEU A 361 18.48 -15.73 32.88
CA LEU A 361 19.27 -16.63 33.74
C LEU A 361 18.93 -18.12 33.60
N GLU A 362 17.73 -18.49 33.17
CA GLU A 362 17.36 -19.89 32.94
C GLU A 362 17.94 -20.42 31.62
N LEU A 363 18.04 -19.58 30.59
CA LEU A 363 18.63 -19.94 29.29
C LEU A 363 20.14 -20.20 29.36
N LEU A 364 20.84 -19.58 30.31
CA LEU A 364 22.27 -19.79 30.54
C LEU A 364 22.57 -21.07 31.33
N ASN A 365 21.55 -21.69 31.94
CA ASN A 365 21.69 -22.89 32.77
C ASN A 365 21.31 -24.19 32.05
N ASP A 366 20.75 -24.12 30.83
CA ASP A 366 20.34 -25.29 30.05
C ASP A 366 21.51 -25.93 29.26
N SER A 367 22.71 -25.88 29.84
CA SER A 367 23.90 -26.54 29.29
C SER A 367 23.95 -28.04 29.62
N SER A 368 22.80 -28.72 29.69
CA SER A 368 22.73 -30.16 29.92
C SER A 368 22.05 -30.86 28.76
N ASP A 369 22.87 -31.47 27.89
CA ASP A 369 22.64 -32.69 27.10
C ASP A 369 21.16 -33.11 26.88
N SER A 370 20.36 -32.24 26.29
CA SER A 370 19.21 -32.68 25.51
C SER A 370 19.61 -32.56 24.05
N GLU A 371 19.66 -33.71 23.36
CA GLU A 371 19.63 -33.78 21.91
C GLU A 371 18.40 -32.99 21.43
N GLU A 372 18.57 -31.69 21.19
CA GLU A 372 17.59 -30.86 20.51
C GLU A 372 17.51 -31.40 19.09
N SER A 373 16.52 -32.24 18.87
CA SER A 373 16.08 -32.66 17.56
C SER A 373 16.02 -31.44 16.62
N GLU A 374 16.74 -31.49 15.50
CA GLU A 374 16.79 -30.53 14.37
C GLU A 374 15.40 -30.21 13.73
N SER A 375 14.30 -30.53 14.40
CA SER A 375 12.93 -30.42 13.91
C SER A 375 12.03 -29.51 14.74
N ASP A 376 12.54 -28.75 15.72
CA ASP A 376 11.75 -27.68 16.37
C ASP A 376 11.73 -26.39 15.52
N ILE A 377 11.64 -26.59 14.20
CA ILE A 377 11.27 -25.56 13.23
C ILE A 377 9.80 -25.28 13.50
N GLY A 378 9.51 -24.31 14.36
CA GLY A 378 8.16 -23.79 14.45
C GLY A 378 7.72 -23.33 13.05
N PRO A 379 6.54 -23.74 12.54
CA PRO A 379 5.98 -23.23 11.28
C PRO A 379 5.91 -21.70 11.23
N ASP A 380 5.99 -21.05 12.40
CA ASP A 380 5.98 -19.60 12.56
C ASP A 380 7.19 -18.87 11.95
N PHE A 381 8.40 -19.46 11.88
CA PHE A 381 9.58 -18.75 11.36
C PHE A 381 9.53 -18.54 9.84
N GLU A 382 9.23 -19.60 9.08
CA GLU A 382 9.10 -19.48 7.62
C GLU A 382 7.93 -18.58 7.23
N ASP A 383 6.84 -18.63 7.99
CA ASP A 383 5.73 -17.71 7.79
C ASP A 383 6.10 -16.25 8.15
N ASP A 384 6.94 -16.03 9.16
CA ASP A 384 7.48 -14.70 9.49
C ASP A 384 8.34 -14.17 8.33
N VAL A 385 9.26 -15.01 7.83
CA VAL A 385 10.12 -14.67 6.67
C VAL A 385 9.26 -14.38 5.44
N ALA A 386 8.29 -15.24 5.14
CA ALA A 386 7.35 -15.05 4.03
C ALA A 386 6.61 -13.71 4.15
N THR A 387 6.09 -13.40 5.35
CA THR A 387 5.44 -12.12 5.65
C THR A 387 6.37 -10.95 5.35
N LEU A 388 7.61 -10.96 5.88
CA LEU A 388 8.56 -9.86 5.67
C LEU A 388 8.99 -9.68 4.21
N ARG A 389 9.11 -10.79 3.46
CA ARG A 389 9.38 -10.78 2.02
C ARG A 389 8.19 -10.26 1.22
N ASP A 390 6.96 -10.56 1.63
CA ASP A 390 5.76 -10.10 0.94
C ASP A 390 5.61 -8.58 1.01
N PHE A 391 6.11 -7.94 2.07
CA PHE A 391 6.24 -6.48 2.19
C PHE A 391 7.51 -5.91 1.53
N ALA A 392 8.38 -6.77 0.98
CA ALA A 392 9.69 -6.43 0.43
C ALA A 392 10.64 -5.73 1.41
N PHE A 393 10.53 -6.00 2.72
CA PHE A 393 11.44 -5.45 3.73
C PHE A 393 12.76 -6.20 3.82
N ILE A 394 12.73 -7.49 3.50
CA ILE A 394 13.90 -8.36 3.44
C ILE A 394 13.96 -9.09 2.09
N SER A 395 15.15 -9.51 1.71
CA SER A 395 15.34 -10.47 0.62
C SER A 395 16.26 -11.60 1.05
N VAL A 396 16.12 -12.75 0.39
CA VAL A 396 16.83 -14.00 0.71
C VAL A 396 17.82 -14.26 -0.42
N SER A 397 19.04 -14.64 -0.07
CA SER A 397 20.06 -15.02 -1.06
C SER A 397 19.66 -16.28 -1.84
N GLU A 398 20.27 -16.53 -2.99
CA GLU A 398 19.96 -17.71 -3.82
C GLU A 398 20.21 -19.04 -3.08
N ASN A 399 21.18 -19.05 -2.17
CA ASN A 399 21.50 -20.22 -1.36
C ASN A 399 20.63 -20.34 -0.10
N SER A 400 19.72 -19.38 0.14
CA SER A 400 18.85 -19.32 1.32
C SER A 400 19.60 -19.29 2.66
N THR A 401 20.85 -18.84 2.68
CA THR A 401 21.72 -18.87 3.86
C THR A 401 21.77 -17.56 4.63
N PHE A 402 21.47 -16.44 3.97
CA PHE A 402 21.49 -15.12 4.59
C PHE A 402 20.39 -14.22 4.06
N PHE A 403 19.96 -13.31 4.94
CA PHE A 403 18.97 -12.28 4.65
C PHE A 403 19.66 -10.95 4.43
N THR A 404 19.06 -10.14 3.55
CA THR A 404 19.47 -8.76 3.31
C THR A 404 18.29 -7.84 3.59
N MET A 405 18.58 -6.62 4.03
CA MET A 405 17.59 -5.56 4.18
C MET A 405 18.14 -4.22 3.69
N TYR A 406 17.22 -3.37 3.26
CA TYR A 406 17.53 -1.98 2.91
C TYR A 406 18.05 -1.22 4.15
N ARG A 407 19.14 -0.46 4.01
CA ARG A 407 19.73 0.40 5.06
C ARG A 407 18.68 1.34 5.62
N LEU A 408 17.88 1.97 4.76
CA LEU A 408 16.84 2.89 5.20
C LEU A 408 15.73 2.16 5.98
N VAL A 409 15.38 0.93 5.60
CA VAL A 409 14.44 0.09 6.36
C VAL A 409 15.01 -0.22 7.74
N GLN A 410 16.27 -0.64 7.83
CA GLN A 410 16.97 -0.89 9.09
C GLN A 410 16.96 0.33 10.00
N LEU A 411 17.36 1.50 9.49
CA LEU A 411 17.35 2.76 10.22
C LEU A 411 15.94 3.10 10.73
N THR A 412 14.92 2.92 9.88
CA THR A 412 13.54 3.22 10.24
C THR A 412 13.02 2.28 11.33
N MET A 413 13.41 1.01 11.29
CA MET A 413 13.02 0.02 12.29
C MET A 413 13.58 0.39 13.67
N ARG A 414 14.85 0.78 13.74
CA ARG A 414 15.48 1.26 14.98
C ARG A 414 14.79 2.53 15.53
N VAL A 415 14.36 3.44 14.64
CA VAL A 415 13.58 4.63 15.04
C VAL A 415 12.21 4.24 15.61
N TRP A 416 11.54 3.31 14.95
CA TRP A 416 10.24 2.80 15.37
C TRP A 416 10.33 2.15 16.75
N LEU A 417 11.32 1.27 16.98
CA LEU A 417 11.62 0.68 18.29
C LEU A 417 11.92 1.73 19.36
N LYS A 418 12.72 2.74 19.03
CA LYS A 418 13.02 3.85 19.95
C LYS A 418 11.77 4.62 20.35
N SER A 419 10.86 4.88 19.41
CA SER A 419 9.60 5.59 19.69
C SER A 419 8.66 4.81 20.62
N ARG A 420 8.84 3.48 20.69
CA ARG A 420 8.08 2.57 21.55
C ARG A 420 8.79 2.20 22.85
N GLY A 421 10.00 2.71 23.08
CA GLY A 421 10.79 2.38 24.27
C GLY A 421 11.41 0.96 24.28
N GLN A 422 11.32 0.22 23.16
CA GLN A 422 11.73 -1.19 23.08
C GLN A 422 13.17 -1.38 22.56
N ILE A 423 13.89 -0.30 22.20
CA ILE A 423 15.19 -0.42 21.54
C ILE A 423 16.27 -1.16 22.36
N ASN A 424 16.23 -1.05 23.69
CA ASN A 424 17.23 -1.70 24.54
C ASN A 424 16.95 -3.20 24.70
N GLU A 425 15.68 -3.58 24.82
CA GLU A 425 15.23 -4.98 24.87
C GLU A 425 15.72 -5.77 23.63
N TRP A 426 15.50 -5.22 22.43
CA TRP A 426 15.98 -5.87 21.19
C TRP A 426 17.51 -5.87 21.05
N ARG A 427 18.19 -4.87 21.64
CA ARG A 427 19.66 -4.85 21.66
C ARG A 427 20.21 -5.95 22.57
N GLU A 428 19.62 -6.13 23.74
CA GLU A 428 19.99 -7.19 24.68
C GLU A 428 19.75 -8.57 24.04
N MET A 429 18.61 -8.74 23.35
CA MET A 429 18.32 -9.95 22.59
C MET A 429 19.37 -10.25 21.52
N PHE A 430 19.73 -9.23 20.72
CA PHE A 430 20.79 -9.33 19.73
C PHE A 430 22.13 -9.77 20.34
N ILE A 431 22.55 -9.16 21.46
CA ILE A 431 23.79 -9.52 22.16
C ILE A 431 23.71 -10.95 22.69
N SER A 432 22.58 -11.36 23.26
CA SER A 432 22.37 -12.72 23.77
C SER A 432 22.50 -13.77 22.66
N ASN A 433 21.91 -13.50 21.48
CA ASN A 433 22.02 -14.42 20.34
C ASN A 433 23.45 -14.50 19.82
N LEU A 434 24.18 -13.39 19.75
CA LEU A 434 25.60 -13.43 19.40
C LEU A 434 26.41 -14.25 20.42
N TYR A 435 26.15 -14.09 21.72
CA TYR A 435 26.88 -14.82 22.75
C TYR A 435 26.64 -16.33 22.72
N ARG A 436 25.43 -16.78 22.34
CA ARG A 436 25.14 -18.21 22.21
C ARG A 436 25.79 -18.81 20.96
N GLU A 437 25.65 -18.14 19.82
CA GLU A 437 26.08 -18.70 18.53
C GLU A 437 27.60 -18.58 18.32
N PHE A 438 28.23 -17.54 18.86
CA PHE A 438 29.67 -17.38 18.78
C PHE A 438 30.33 -17.89 20.07
N PRO A 439 31.18 -18.93 19.97
CA PRO A 439 31.86 -19.50 21.14
C PRO A 439 32.83 -18.53 21.83
N THR A 440 33.29 -18.90 23.03
CA THR A 440 34.34 -18.14 23.73
C THR A 440 35.60 -18.06 22.86
N GLY A 441 36.37 -16.97 22.99
CA GLY A 441 37.57 -16.69 22.19
C GLY A 441 38.79 -17.60 22.46
N GLU A 442 38.53 -18.87 22.80
CA GLU A 442 39.50 -19.94 22.92
C GLU A 442 40.00 -20.38 21.54
N TYR A 443 41.22 -20.91 21.48
CA TYR A 443 41.91 -21.20 20.22
C TYR A 443 41.18 -22.26 19.39
N GLU A 444 40.54 -23.21 20.08
CA GLU A 444 39.75 -24.31 19.51
C GLU A 444 38.51 -23.80 18.75
N ASN A 445 38.03 -22.60 19.10
CA ASN A 445 36.78 -22.01 18.64
C ASN A 445 36.97 -20.99 17.50
N TRP A 446 38.23 -20.72 17.10
CA TRP A 446 38.57 -19.76 16.04
C TRP A 446 38.04 -20.12 14.64
N GLY A 447 37.67 -21.37 14.38
CA GLY A 447 37.06 -21.75 13.12
C GLY A 447 35.58 -21.36 12.99
N MET A 448 34.92 -21.06 14.13
CA MET A 448 33.51 -20.68 14.22
C MET A 448 33.31 -19.17 14.45
N CYS A 449 34.32 -18.48 14.98
CA CYS A 449 34.39 -17.03 15.12
C CYS A 449 34.95 -16.36 13.87
#